data_AF-A0A966FSB2-F1
#
_entry.id   AF-A0A966FSB2-F1
#
_cell.length_a   1.000
_cell.length_b   1.000
_cell.length_c   1.000
_cell.angle_alpha   90.00
_cell.angle_beta   90.00
_cell.angle_gamma   90.00
#
_symmetry.space_group_name_H-M   'P 1'
#
loop_
_entity.id
_entity.type
_entity.pdbx_description
1 polymer ?
#
loop_
_entity_poly.entity_id
_entity_poly.type
_entity_poly.pdbx_seq_one_letter_code
_entity_poly.pdbx_strand_id
1 'polypeptide(L)' 'MSDDPHAEAQEAVAARRYWTLQFVRLAGIFLTFIGAMMVVDRIDGGALGPVLFVAGPLLFFAVPVLLARKWKSGR' A
#
# COMPACT_ATOMS: atom_id res chain seq x y z
N MET A 1 -1.19 34.42 10.08
CA MET A 1 -0.51 33.14 9.88
C MET A 1 -0.22 32.63 11.27
N SER A 2 -1.09 31.77 11.81
CA SER A 2 -0.95 31.33 13.19
C SER A 2 0.06 30.19 13.22
N ASP A 3 1.29 30.49 13.66
CA ASP A 3 2.34 29.51 13.94
C ASP A 3 1.94 28.71 15.19
N ASP A 4 0.97 27.81 15.04
CA ASP A 4 0.54 26.91 16.10
C ASP A 4 1.34 25.61 15.97
N PRO A 5 2.36 25.36 16.81
CA PRO A 5 3.25 24.20 16.69
C PRO A 5 2.50 22.86 16.81
N HIS A 6 1.29 22.88 17.40
CA HIS A 6 0.41 21.72 17.46
C HIS A 6 -0.30 21.42 16.12
N ALA A 7 -0.53 22.43 15.28
CA ALA A 7 -1.10 22.25 13.95
C ALA A 7 -0.09 21.61 13.00
N GLU A 8 1.16 22.10 12.99
CA GLU A 8 2.25 21.55 12.17
C GLU A 8 2.55 20.08 12.51
N ALA A 9 2.56 19.73 13.80
CA ALA A 9 2.77 18.36 14.24
C ALA A 9 1.66 17.40 13.77
N GLN A 10 0.40 17.86 13.75
CA GLN A 10 -0.74 17.08 13.27
C GLN A 10 -0.70 16.89 11.75
N GLU A 11 -0.32 17.95 11.01
CA GLU A 11 -0.11 17.89 9.56
C GLU A 11 1.00 16.91 9.19
N ALA A 12 2.14 16.93 9.90
CA ALA A 12 3.24 16.01 9.68
C ALA A 12 2.82 14.53 9.88
N VAL A 13 2.01 14.25 10.92
CA VAL A 13 1.47 12.91 11.17
C VAL A 13 0.49 12.48 10.08
N ALA A 14 -0.38 13.38 9.63
CA ALA A 14 -1.33 13.13 8.55
C ALA A 14 -0.62 12.86 7.21
N ALA A 15 0.40 13.68 6.88
CA ALA A 15 1.20 13.53 5.67
C ALA A 15 1.93 12.19 5.62
N ARG A 16 2.54 11.77 6.74
CA ARG A 16 3.25 10.49 6.83
C ARG A 16 2.32 9.29 6.66
N ARG A 17 1.12 9.36 7.23
CA ARG A 17 0.06 8.35 7.06
C ARG A 17 -0.39 8.26 5.60
N TYR A 18 -0.66 9.39 4.98
CA TYR A 18 -1.04 9.47 3.57
C TYR A 18 0.04 8.86 2.66
N TRP A 19 1.30 9.26 2.85
CA TRP A 19 2.44 8.71 2.10
C TRP A 19 2.56 7.20 2.24
N THR A 20 2.36 6.67 3.45
CA THR A 20 2.42 5.22 3.70
C THR A 20 1.34 4.47 2.92
N LEU A 21 0.10 4.97 2.92
CA LEU A 21 -1.00 4.36 2.16
C LEU A 21 -0.73 4.39 0.65
N GLN A 22 -0.19 5.50 0.15
CA GLN A 22 0.14 5.64 -1.27
C GLN A 22 1.27 4.70 -1.69
N PHE A 23 2.32 4.55 -0.88
CA PHE A 23 3.40 3.59 -1.14
C PHE A 23 2.90 2.14 -1.15
N VAL A 24 2.05 1.76 -0.20
CA VAL A 24 1.45 0.42 -0.15
C VAL A 24 0.62 0.15 -1.40
N ARG A 25 -0.18 1.13 -1.84
CA ARG A 25 -0.95 1.02 -3.07
C ARG A 25 -0.03 0.87 -4.29
N LEU A 26 0.99 1.70 -4.40
CA LEU A 26 1.94 1.63 -5.51
C LEU A 26 2.64 0.26 -5.56
N ALA A 27 3.07 -0.26 -4.40
CA ALA A 27 3.66 -1.59 -4.28
C ALA A 27 2.68 -2.69 -4.70
N GLY A 28 1.42 -2.63 -4.26
CA GLY A 28 0.39 -3.59 -4.66
C GLY A 28 0.15 -3.60 -6.18
N ILE A 29 0.10 -2.42 -6.81
CA ILE A 29 -0.02 -2.29 -8.28
C ILE A 29 1.19 -2.94 -8.96
N PHE A 30 2.41 -2.63 -8.51
CA PHE A 30 3.63 -3.22 -9.07
C PHE A 30 3.65 -4.75 -8.94
N LEU A 31 3.34 -5.30 -7.77
CA LEU A 31 3.25 -6.76 -7.58
C LEU A 31 2.19 -7.39 -8.50
N THR A 32 1.05 -6.73 -8.67
CA THR A 32 -0.02 -7.21 -9.57
C THR A 32 0.48 -7.28 -11.00
N PHE A 33 1.14 -6.22 -11.49
CA PHE A 33 1.67 -6.18 -12.85
C PHE A 33 2.78 -7.20 -13.06
N ILE A 34 3.69 -7.38 -12.10
CA ILE A 34 4.73 -8.40 -12.16
C ILE A 34 4.10 -9.80 -12.23
N GLY A 35 3.11 -10.07 -11.37
CA GLY A 35 2.36 -11.32 -11.41
C GLY A 35 1.63 -11.53 -12.74
N ALA A 36 1.00 -10.50 -13.28
CA ALA A 36 0.35 -10.56 -14.59
C ALA A 36 1.35 -10.88 -15.71
N MET A 37 2.54 -10.26 -15.70
CA MET A 37 3.59 -10.59 -16.67
C MET A 37 4.08 -12.03 -16.53
N MET A 38 4.19 -12.56 -15.30
CA MET A 38 4.52 -13.96 -15.08
C MET A 38 3.42 -14.92 -15.56
N VAL A 39 2.14 -14.56 -15.41
CA VAL A 39 1.00 -15.37 -15.88
C VAL A 39 0.94 -15.44 -17.41
N VAL A 40 1.39 -14.41 -18.11
CA VAL A 40 1.45 -14.37 -19.58
C VAL A 40 2.74 -15.01 -20.12
N ASP A 41 3.45 -15.79 -19.30
CA ASP A 41 4.72 -16.47 -19.63
C ASP A 41 5.83 -15.52 -20.15
N ARG A 42 5.75 -14.21 -19.84
CA ARG A 42 6.85 -13.27 -20.13
C ARG A 42 8.05 -13.48 -19.22
N ILE A 43 7.83 -14.07 -18.04
CA ILE A 43 8.85 -14.36 -17.02
C ILE A 43 8.55 -15.76 -16.48
N ASP A 44 9.55 -16.62 -16.45
CA ASP A 44 9.42 -18.00 -15.96
C ASP A 44 9.16 -17.98 -14.45
N GLY A 45 7.89 -18.16 -14.07
CA GLY A 45 7.41 -18.00 -12.69
C GLY A 45 6.66 -19.20 -12.14
N GLY A 46 6.27 -20.14 -12.99
CA GLY A 46 5.42 -21.27 -12.62
C GLY A 46 4.24 -20.85 -11.73
N ALA A 47 4.10 -21.47 -10.56
CA ALA A 47 3.03 -21.17 -9.61
C ALA A 47 3.15 -19.80 -8.91
N LEU A 48 4.31 -19.14 -8.95
CA LEU A 48 4.49 -17.82 -8.32
C LEU A 48 3.77 -16.71 -9.09
N GLY A 49 3.60 -16.84 -10.41
CA GLY A 49 2.92 -15.83 -11.23
C GLY A 49 1.47 -15.58 -10.80
N PRO A 50 0.62 -16.63 -10.75
CA PRO A 50 -0.76 -16.51 -10.27
C PRO A 50 -0.84 -16.03 -8.82
N VAL A 51 0.09 -16.49 -7.96
CA VAL A 51 0.15 -16.06 -6.55
C VAL A 51 0.45 -14.57 -6.45
N LEU A 52 1.43 -14.04 -7.18
CA LEU A 52 1.73 -12.60 -7.18
C LEU A 52 0.59 -11.80 -7.79
N PHE A 53 -0.05 -12.31 -8.85
CA PHE A 53 -1.17 -11.65 -9.52
C PHE A 53 -2.37 -11.48 -8.57
N VAL A 54 -2.64 -12.46 -7.70
CA VAL A 54 -3.70 -12.37 -6.69
C VAL A 54 -3.23 -11.62 -5.45
N ALA A 55 -1.98 -11.79 -5.04
CA ALA A 55 -1.43 -11.16 -3.84
C ALA A 55 -1.31 -9.64 -4.01
N GLY A 56 -0.97 -9.12 -5.19
CA GLY A 56 -0.84 -7.69 -5.46
C GLY A 56 -2.11 -6.88 -5.16
N PRO A 57 -3.27 -7.23 -5.75
CA PRO A 57 -4.55 -6.60 -5.43
C PRO A 57 -4.93 -6.79 -3.97
N LEU A 58 -4.67 -7.98 -3.42
CA LEU A 58 -4.94 -8.27 -2.01
C LEU A 58 -4.14 -7.34 -1.09
N LEU A 59 -2.88 -7.05 -1.42
CA LEU A 59 -2.04 -6.07 -0.73
C LEU A 59 -2.58 -4.64 -0.91
N PHE A 60 -2.99 -4.29 -2.13
CA PHE A 60 -3.56 -2.98 -2.46
C PHE A 60 -4.85 -2.69 -1.69
N PHE A 61 -5.70 -3.69 -1.43
CA PHE A 61 -6.97 -3.51 -0.73
C PHE A 61 -6.88 -3.82 0.77
N ALA A 62 -6.27 -4.93 1.17
CA ALA A 62 -6.29 -5.39 2.56
C ALA A 62 -5.34 -4.60 3.48
N VAL A 63 -4.11 -4.32 3.02
CA VAL A 63 -3.12 -3.62 3.85
C VAL A 63 -3.57 -2.20 4.23
N PRO A 64 -4.05 -1.33 3.32
CA PRO A 64 -4.51 0.00 3.72
C PRO A 64 -5.74 -0.04 4.65
N VAL A 65 -6.64 -1.02 4.50
CA VAL A 65 -7.78 -1.22 5.41
C VAL A 65 -7.30 -1.63 6.81
N LEU A 66 -6.35 -2.57 6.89
CA LEU A 66 -5.75 -2.99 8.16
C LEU A 66 -4.98 -1.84 8.83
N LEU A 67 -4.25 -1.05 8.03
CA LEU A 67 -3.48 0.09 8.53
C LEU A 67 -4.40 1.20 9.07
N ALA A 68 -5.49 1.50 8.35
CA ALA A 68 -6.52 2.43 8.81
C ALA A 68 -7.19 1.94 10.11
N ARG A 69 -7.49 0.63 10.23
CA ARG A 69 -8.00 0.03 11.47
C ARG A 69 -7.01 0.16 12.63
N LYS A 70 -5.71 -0.08 12.38
CA LYS A 70 -4.66 0.03 13.40
C LYS A 70 -4.52 1.46 13.91
N TRP A 71 -4.56 2.47 13.03
CA TRP A 71 -4.50 3.87 13.44
C TRP A 71 -5.75 4.35 14.20
N LYS A 72 -6.91 3.74 13.94
CA LYS A 72 -8.13 4.00 14.71
C LYS A 72 -8.09 3.37 16.11
N SER A 73 -7.42 2.23 16.25
CA SER A 73 -7.28 1.49 17.52
C SER A 73 -6.16 2.02 18.42
N GLY A 74 -5.23 2.82 17.89
CA GLY A 74 -4.15 3.46 18.64
C GLY A 74 -4.46 4.89 19.09
N ARG A 75 -5.74 5.24 19.15
CA ARG A 75 -6.26 6.49 19.74
C ARG A 75 -6.96 6.13 21.04
#